data_AF-A0A6P2CRT9-F1
#
_entry.id   AF-A0A6P2CRT9-F1
#
_cell.length_a   1.000
_cell.length_b   1.000
_cell.length_c   1.000
_cell.angle_alpha   90.00
_cell.angle_beta   90.00
_cell.angle_gamma   90.00
#
_symmetry.space_group_name_H-M   'P 1'
#
loop_
_entity.id
_entity.type
_entity.pdbx_description
1 polymer ?
#
loop_
_entity_poly.entity_id
_entity_poly.type
_entity_poly.pdbx_seq_one_letter_code
_entity_poly.pdbx_strand_id
1 'polypeptide(L)'
;MAINFTVDGPARLVRATVSGPTNATLGEFESFLDALVAHPDFRRGFAVLYDRRAVAAPPDDTFIRAATEAIERRAARLSGCRWAVVIGDQPALSVVHMTALLGERAGVEARPFFAPEDARAWLG
;
A
#
# COMPACT_ATOMS: atom_id res chain seq x y z
N MET A 1 -12.91 9.21 2.26
CA MET A 1 -11.51 9.58 2.45
C MET A 1 -10.68 9.13 1.24
N ALA A 2 -10.14 10.04 0.44
CA ALA A 2 -9.39 9.63 -0.75
C ALA A 2 -7.94 9.22 -0.42
N ILE A 3 -7.47 8.15 -1.06
CA ILE A 3 -6.04 7.82 -1.15
C ILE A 3 -5.46 8.68 -2.27
N ASN A 4 -4.60 9.64 -1.91
CA ASN A 4 -3.92 10.47 -2.89
C ASN A 4 -2.63 9.77 -3.31
N PHE A 5 -2.30 9.73 -4.60
CA PHE A 5 -1.04 9.14 -5.03
C PHE A 5 -0.37 9.91 -6.16
N THR A 6 0.96 9.77 -6.24
CA THR A 6 1.80 10.26 -7.32
C THR A 6 2.71 9.13 -7.79
N VAL A 7 2.95 9.04 -9.10
CA VAL A 7 3.90 8.08 -9.69
C VAL A 7 5.12 8.83 -10.20
N ASP A 8 6.28 8.50 -9.67
CA ASP A 8 7.58 8.96 -10.16
C ASP A 8 8.16 7.86 -11.06
N GLY A 9 8.03 8.05 -12.38
CA GLY A 9 8.53 7.12 -13.38
C GLY A 9 10.06 6.92 -13.30
N PRO A 10 10.87 8.00 -13.32
CA PRO A 10 12.32 7.91 -13.19
C PRO A 10 12.80 7.20 -11.92
N ALA A 11 12.19 7.50 -10.76
CA ALA A 11 12.53 6.85 -9.50
C ALA A 11 11.86 5.47 -9.31
N ARG A 12 10.98 5.06 -10.25
CA ARG A 12 10.14 3.86 -10.17
C ARG A 12 9.39 3.74 -8.84
N LEU A 13 8.89 4.87 -8.35
CA LEU A 13 8.31 4.98 -7.01
C LEU A 13 6.89 5.56 -7.06
N VAL A 14 5.97 4.86 -6.44
CA VAL A 14 4.61 5.33 -6.17
C VAL A 14 4.59 5.84 -4.75
N ARG A 15 4.10 7.07 -4.55
CA ARG A 15 3.86 7.63 -3.22
C ARG A 15 2.35 7.75 -3.06
N ALA A 16 1.78 7.02 -2.13
CA ALA A 16 0.37 7.05 -1.79
C ALA A 16 0.22 7.53 -0.34
N THR A 17 -0.76 8.39 -0.08
CA THR A 17 -1.04 8.96 1.23
C THR A 17 -2.53 8.86 1.53
N VAL A 18 -2.86 8.25 2.67
CA VAL A 18 -4.21 8.28 3.24
C VAL A 18 -4.32 9.54 4.09
N SER A 19 -5.22 10.44 3.71
CA SER A 19 -5.47 11.64 4.51
C SER A 19 -6.43 11.33 5.66
N GLY A 20 -6.33 12.07 6.78
CA GLY A 20 -7.31 12.03 7.88
C GLY A 20 -7.38 10.75 8.74
N PRO A 21 -8.25 10.75 9.78
CA PRO A 21 -8.18 9.80 10.90
C PRO A 21 -8.80 8.43 10.63
N THR A 22 -9.59 8.28 9.57
CA THR A 22 -10.32 7.05 9.25
C THR A 22 -9.60 6.23 8.19
N ASN A 23 -9.70 4.90 8.27
CA ASN A 23 -9.24 4.03 7.18
C ASN A 23 -9.96 4.39 5.88
N ALA A 24 -9.27 4.22 4.75
CA ALA A 24 -9.91 4.22 3.44
C ALA A 24 -10.95 3.10 3.39
N THR A 25 -12.08 3.35 2.73
CA THR A 25 -13.06 2.30 2.44
C THR A 25 -12.50 1.34 1.39
N LEU A 26 -13.09 0.14 1.28
CA LEU A 26 -12.68 -0.83 0.26
C LEU A 26 -12.81 -0.25 -1.15
N GLY A 27 -13.91 0.44 -1.46
CA GLY A 27 -14.13 1.05 -2.78
C GLY A 27 -13.09 2.13 -3.10
N GLU A 28 -12.64 2.90 -2.11
CA GLU A 28 -11.55 3.87 -2.29
C GLU A 28 -10.21 3.18 -2.53
N PHE A 29 -9.95 2.07 -1.83
CA PHE A 29 -8.74 1.26 -2.03
C PHE A 29 -8.71 0.62 -3.42
N GLU A 30 -9.83 0.04 -3.87
CA GLU A 30 -9.94 -0.52 -5.22
C GLU A 30 -9.79 0.54 -6.30
N SER A 31 -10.41 1.71 -6.11
CA SER A 31 -10.26 2.85 -7.03
C SER A 31 -8.81 3.31 -7.13
N PHE A 32 -8.08 3.33 -6.00
CA PHE A 32 -6.65 3.60 -6.00
C PHE A 32 -5.86 2.56 -6.79
N LEU A 33 -6.12 1.27 -6.58
CA LEU A 33 -5.42 0.20 -7.32
C LEU A 33 -5.69 0.29 -8.81
N ASP A 34 -6.94 0.55 -9.22
CA ASP A 34 -7.31 0.72 -10.61
C ASP A 34 -6.64 1.92 -11.26
N ALA A 35 -6.64 3.07 -10.57
CA ALA A 35 -5.95 4.26 -11.04
C ALA A 35 -4.43 4.02 -11.14
N LEU A 36 -3.84 3.29 -10.19
CA LEU A 36 -2.42 2.97 -10.19
C LEU A 36 -2.05 2.08 -11.38
N VAL A 37 -2.77 0.98 -11.61
CA VAL A 37 -2.44 0.06 -12.71
C VAL A 37 -2.72 0.66 -14.09
N ALA A 38 -3.67 1.60 -14.18
CA ALA A 38 -3.97 2.37 -15.38
C ALA A 38 -2.99 3.54 -15.64
N HIS A 39 -2.18 3.93 -14.65
CA HIS A 39 -1.26 5.05 -14.79
C HIS A 39 -0.22 4.76 -15.89
N PRO A 40 0.00 5.67 -16.87
CA PRO A 40 0.83 5.41 -18.05
C PRO A 40 2.28 5.05 -17.70
N ASP A 41 2.83 5.71 -16.67
CA ASP A 41 4.20 5.51 -16.20
C ASP A 41 4.36 4.33 -15.24
N PHE A 42 3.26 3.75 -14.74
CA PHE A 42 3.35 2.63 -13.83
C PHE A 42 3.74 1.36 -14.59
N ARG A 43 4.75 0.66 -14.06
CA ARG A 43 5.22 -0.63 -14.56
C ARG A 43 5.41 -1.59 -13.40
N ARG A 44 5.40 -2.88 -13.74
CA ARG A 44 5.67 -3.96 -12.79
C ARG A 44 7.03 -3.74 -12.11
N GLY A 45 7.10 -4.05 -10.82
CA GLY A 45 8.32 -3.92 -10.02
C GLY A 45 8.63 -2.50 -9.55
N PHE A 46 7.65 -1.60 -9.58
CA PHE A 46 7.77 -0.30 -8.91
C PHE A 46 7.76 -0.48 -7.39
N ALA A 47 8.43 0.42 -6.69
CA ALA A 47 8.30 0.59 -5.26
C ALA A 47 6.99 1.34 -4.97
N VAL A 48 6.31 0.98 -3.87
CA VAL A 48 5.13 1.68 -3.40
C VAL A 48 5.36 2.08 -1.95
N LEU A 49 5.35 3.38 -1.69
CA LEU A 49 5.35 3.97 -0.35
C LEU A 49 3.91 4.36 -0.01
N TYR A 50 3.30 3.67 0.94
CA TYR A 50 1.92 3.90 1.39
C TYR A 50 1.93 4.50 2.79
N ASP A 51 1.76 5.82 2.87
CA ASP A 51 1.70 6.55 4.14
C ASP A 51 0.26 6.57 4.67
N ARG A 52 0.07 5.92 5.83
CA ARG A 52 -1.20 5.87 6.55
C ARG A 52 -1.06 6.38 7.99
N ARG A 53 -0.05 7.22 8.27
CA ARG A 53 0.22 7.75 9.61
C ARG A 53 -0.91 8.61 10.17
N ALA A 54 -1.67 9.29 9.29
CA ALA A 54 -2.81 10.10 9.69
C ALA A 54 -3.99 9.29 10.23
N VAL A 55 -4.05 7.98 9.94
CA VAL A 55 -5.14 7.10 10.34
C VAL A 55 -5.00 6.72 11.81
N ALA A 56 -6.06 6.94 12.59
CA ALA A 56 -6.08 6.74 14.04
C ALA A 56 -6.32 5.29 14.44
N ALA A 57 -6.99 4.49 13.61
CA ALA A 57 -7.36 3.11 13.91
C ALA A 57 -6.75 2.12 12.90
N PRO A 58 -6.29 0.94 13.35
CA PRO A 58 -5.87 -0.12 12.45
C PRO A 58 -7.04 -0.55 11.55
N PRO A 59 -6.77 -1.13 10.37
CA PRO A 59 -7.83 -1.71 9.56
C PRO A 59 -8.38 -2.96 10.25
N ASP A 60 -9.67 -3.23 10.10
CA ASP A 60 -10.26 -4.48 10.56
C ASP A 60 -9.94 -5.66 9.62
N ASP A 61 -10.17 -6.88 10.10
CA ASP A 61 -9.88 -8.10 9.33
C ASP A 61 -10.71 -8.24 8.06
N THR A 62 -11.91 -7.64 8.02
CA THR A 62 -12.76 -7.67 6.84
C THR A 62 -12.15 -6.81 5.73
N PHE A 63 -11.67 -5.63 6.07
CA PHE A 63 -10.93 -4.77 5.17
C PHE A 63 -9.63 -5.43 4.71
N ILE A 64 -8.84 -6.00 5.62
CA ILE A 64 -7.57 -6.65 5.29
C ILE A 64 -7.77 -7.77 4.25
N ARG A 65 -8.75 -8.64 4.48
CA ARG A 65 -9.08 -9.73 3.54
C ARG A 65 -9.47 -9.18 2.17
N ALA A 66 -10.40 -8.24 2.14
CA ALA A 66 -10.90 -7.67 0.89
C ALA A 66 -9.82 -6.87 0.13
N ALA A 67 -8.96 -6.14 0.83
CA ALA A 67 -7.82 -5.44 0.25
C ALA A 67 -6.81 -6.42 -0.38
N THR A 68 -6.50 -7.51 0.32
CA THR A 68 -5.62 -8.57 -0.17
C THR A 68 -6.18 -9.20 -1.45
N GLU A 69 -7.47 -9.55 -1.46
CA GLU A 69 -8.14 -10.07 -2.65
C GLU A 69 -8.14 -9.07 -3.82
N ALA A 70 -8.30 -7.77 -3.54
CA ALA A 70 -8.24 -6.74 -4.56
C ALA A 70 -6.85 -6.62 -5.21
N ILE A 71 -5.79 -6.82 -4.42
CA ILE A 71 -4.41 -6.82 -4.90
C ILE A 71 -4.12 -8.11 -5.69
N GLU A 72 -4.59 -9.27 -5.22
CA GLU A 72 -4.49 -10.55 -5.92
C GLU A 72 -5.11 -10.51 -7.32
N ARG A 73 -6.31 -9.93 -7.44
CA ARG A 73 -6.96 -9.71 -8.76
C ARG A 73 -6.08 -8.93 -9.74
N ARG A 74 -5.11 -8.16 -9.22
CA ARG A 74 -4.20 -7.30 -9.99
C ARG A 74 -2.74 -7.79 -9.92
N ALA A 75 -2.48 -9.00 -9.40
CA ALA A 75 -1.14 -9.54 -9.20
C ALA A 75 -0.28 -9.59 -10.48
N ALA A 76 -0.89 -9.79 -11.66
CA ALA A 76 -0.16 -9.75 -12.92
C ALA A 76 0.57 -8.41 -13.16
N ARG A 77 0.04 -7.30 -12.63
CA ARG A 77 0.61 -5.95 -12.74
C ARG A 77 1.41 -5.55 -11.50
N LEU A 78 1.02 -6.05 -10.32
CA LEU A 78 1.61 -5.66 -9.04
C LEU A 78 2.72 -6.60 -8.55
N SER A 79 2.83 -7.83 -9.07
CA SER A 79 3.84 -8.80 -8.63
C SER A 79 5.27 -8.28 -8.81
N GLY A 80 6.12 -8.53 -7.81
CA GLY A 80 7.48 -8.01 -7.75
C GLY A 80 7.59 -6.55 -7.34
N CYS A 81 6.47 -5.88 -7.03
CA CYS A 81 6.54 -4.59 -6.35
C CYS A 81 7.02 -4.77 -4.90
N ARG A 82 7.69 -3.75 -4.38
CA ARG A 82 8.03 -3.62 -2.96
C ARG A 82 7.12 -2.59 -2.34
N TRP A 83 6.41 -2.94 -1.27
CA TRP A 83 5.38 -2.11 -0.67
C TRP A 83 5.75 -1.73 0.77
N ALA A 84 6.21 -0.52 0.98
CA ALA A 84 6.48 0.03 2.30
C ALA A 84 5.22 0.68 2.85
N VAL A 85 4.72 0.20 3.98
CA VAL A 85 3.53 0.76 4.65
C VAL A 85 3.97 1.56 5.86
N VAL A 86 3.85 2.88 5.81
CA VAL A 86 4.23 3.76 6.93
C VAL A 86 3.03 3.96 7.85
N ILE A 87 3.18 3.54 9.11
CA ILE A 87 2.15 3.61 10.15
C ILE A 87 2.54 4.60 11.24
N GLY A 88 1.54 5.25 11.83
CA GLY A 88 1.73 6.10 13.01
C GLY A 88 1.71 5.27 14.30
N ASP A 89 1.22 5.86 15.39
CA ASP A 89 1.16 5.22 16.72
C ASP A 89 0.09 4.12 16.87
N GLN A 90 -0.51 3.68 15.76
CA GLN A 90 -1.56 2.67 15.77
C GLN A 90 -0.98 1.26 16.00
N PRO A 91 -1.75 0.33 16.61
CA PRO A 91 -1.33 -1.07 16.77
C PRO A 91 -0.88 -1.68 15.44
N ALA A 92 0.41 -2.05 15.37
CA ALA A 92 1.02 -2.50 14.12
C ALA A 92 0.55 -3.90 13.68
N LEU A 93 -0.05 -4.70 14.57
CA LEU A 93 -0.33 -6.12 14.32
C LEU A 93 -1.23 -6.35 13.10
N SER A 94 -2.32 -5.60 12.96
CA SER A 94 -3.24 -5.70 11.80
C SER A 94 -2.53 -5.33 10.49
N VAL A 95 -1.61 -4.36 10.52
CA VAL A 95 -0.85 -3.95 9.34
C VAL A 95 0.26 -4.94 9.01
N VAL A 96 0.92 -5.52 10.02
CA VAL A 96 1.87 -6.63 9.85
C VAL A 96 1.16 -7.81 9.19
N HIS A 97 -0.02 -8.19 9.69
CA HIS A 97 -0.83 -9.26 9.12
C HIS A 97 -1.20 -8.97 7.66
N MET A 98 -1.66 -7.74 7.37
CA MET A 98 -1.90 -7.32 5.99
C MET A 98 -0.65 -7.50 5.13
N THR A 99 0.51 -6.99 5.55
CA THR A 99 1.75 -7.08 4.75
C THR A 99 2.22 -8.52 4.51
N ALA A 100 2.04 -9.42 5.47
CA ALA A 100 2.35 -10.84 5.29
C ALA A 100 1.47 -11.47 4.21
N LEU A 101 0.16 -11.21 4.23
CA LEU A 101 -0.79 -11.73 3.25
C LEU A 101 -0.49 -11.24 1.82
N LEU A 102 -0.01 -10.00 1.66
CA LEU A 102 0.39 -9.47 0.36
C LEU A 102 1.58 -10.22 -0.25
N GLY A 103 2.55 -10.58 0.60
CA GLY A 103 3.71 -11.39 0.20
C GLY A 103 3.30 -12.76 -0.29
N GLU A 104 2.52 -13.46 0.54
CA GLU A 104 2.11 -14.84 0.28
C GLU A 104 1.20 -14.98 -0.94
N ARG A 105 0.24 -14.06 -1.11
CA ARG A 105 -0.85 -14.26 -2.07
C ARG A 105 -0.72 -13.45 -3.35
N ALA A 106 -0.06 -12.29 -3.31
CA ALA A 106 0.06 -11.41 -4.48
C ALA A 106 1.49 -11.31 -5.05
N GLY A 107 2.47 -11.95 -4.40
CA GLY A 107 3.88 -11.86 -4.79
C GLY A 107 4.42 -10.42 -4.64
N VAL A 108 3.89 -9.67 -3.67
CA VAL A 108 4.30 -8.29 -3.37
C VAL A 108 5.06 -8.32 -2.06
N GLU A 109 6.33 -7.96 -2.07
CA GLU A 109 7.08 -7.89 -0.81
C GLU A 109 6.62 -6.64 -0.04
N ALA A 110 5.86 -6.83 1.04
CA ALA A 110 5.34 -5.73 1.84
C ALA A 110 5.95 -5.71 3.24
N ARG A 111 6.26 -4.52 3.76
CA ARG A 111 6.78 -4.33 5.12
C ARG A 111 6.21 -3.08 5.79
N PRO A 112 5.84 -3.15 7.08
CA PRO A 112 5.44 -1.98 7.84
C PRO A 112 6.65 -1.21 8.39
N PHE A 113 6.54 0.11 8.48
CA PHE A 113 7.55 1.02 9.02
C PHE A 113 6.87 2.11 9.87
N PHE A 114 7.53 2.55 10.94
CA PHE A 114 7.08 3.71 11.73
C PHE A 114 7.67 5.02 11.20
N ALA A 115 8.90 4.96 10.69
CA ALA A 115 9.62 6.11 10.14
C ALA A 115 9.57 6.11 8.61
N PRO A 116 9.15 7.22 7.96
CA PRO A 116 9.21 7.36 6.51
C PRO A 116 10.62 7.22 5.94
N GLU A 117 11.65 7.57 6.70
CA GLU A 117 13.05 7.51 6.30
C GLU A 117 13.50 6.05 6.12
N ASP A 118 13.18 5.19 7.08
CA ASP A 118 13.48 3.75 7.04
C ASP A 118 12.76 3.07 5.88
N ALA A 119 11.49 3.44 5.66
CA ALA A 119 10.71 2.95 4.53
C ALA A 119 11.37 3.29 3.19
N ARG A 120 11.88 4.52 3.05
CA ARG A 120 12.59 4.93 1.83
C ARG A 120 13.92 4.20 1.68
N ALA A 121 14.72 4.10 2.75
CA ALA A 121 15.99 3.39 2.72
C ALA A 121 15.84 1.92 2.30
N TRP A 122 14.76 1.26 2.72
CA TRP A 122 14.45 -0.11 2.30
C TRP A 122 14.01 -0.21 0.83
N LEU A 123 13.32 0.81 0.30
CA LEU A 123 12.94 0.88 -1.11
C LEU A 123 14.14 1.20 -2.03
N GLY A 124 15.23 1.75 -1.50
CA GLY A 124 16.43 2.15 -2.23
C GLY A 124 16.31 3.54 -2.85
#